data_AF-A0A534K4R3-F1
#
_entry.id   AF-A0A534K4R3-F1
#
_cell.length_a   1.000
_cell.length_b   1.000
_cell.length_c   1.000
_cell.angle_alpha   90.00
_cell.angle_beta   90.00
_cell.angle_gamma   90.00
#
_symmetry.space_group_name_H-M   'P 1'
#
loop_
_entity.id
_entity.type
_entity.pdbx_description
1 polymer ?
#
loop_
_entity_poly.entity_id
_entity_poly.type
_entity_poly.pdbx_seq_one_letter_code
_entity_poly.pdbx_strand_id
1 'polypeptide(L)'
;MRDPIPSRRALLDIGVSGPLVGFAIAIPVTLAGLALSTGAPGVSAGVAGEAIRPSILFSFLSLFFPLPQTLGMHPLAFAGWVGLFVTAINLLPAGQLDGGHVARALLGNRQPPSGLNALLRSKFRRVRTEPN
;
A
#
# COMPACT_ATOMS: atom_id res chain seq x y z
N MET A 1 -14.35 23.20 21.93
CA MET A 1 -12.99 23.51 21.44
C MET A 1 -12.92 22.97 20.02
N ARG A 2 -12.64 23.80 19.01
CA ARG A 2 -12.53 23.33 17.62
C ARG A 2 -11.13 22.80 17.44
N ASP A 3 -10.99 21.50 17.25
CA ASP A 3 -9.69 20.92 16.91
C ASP A 3 -9.13 21.62 15.65
N PRO A 4 -7.83 21.97 15.65
CA PRO A 4 -7.21 22.56 14.48
C PRO A 4 -7.40 21.60 13.30
N ILE A 5 -7.93 22.12 12.19
CA ILE A 5 -8.10 21.37 10.94
C ILE A 5 -6.76 20.70 10.62
N PRO A 6 -6.69 19.36 10.55
CA PRO A 6 -5.45 18.66 10.25
C PRO A 6 -4.87 19.20 8.94
N SER A 7 -3.67 19.75 9.01
CA SER A 7 -3.03 20.34 7.84
C SER A 7 -2.89 19.29 6.74
N ARG A 8 -2.94 19.70 5.46
CA ARG A 8 -2.77 18.79 4.33
C ARG A 8 -1.46 17.99 4.41
N ARG A 9 -0.43 18.56 5.04
CA ARG A 9 0.85 17.89 5.33
C ARG A 9 0.66 16.72 6.30
N ALA A 10 -0.07 16.91 7.40
CA ALA A 10 -0.36 15.83 8.34
C ALA A 10 -1.16 14.68 7.70
N LEU A 11 -2.11 14.98 6.81
CA LEU A 11 -2.85 13.96 6.07
C LEU A 11 -1.98 13.21 5.05
N LEU A 12 -1.03 13.90 4.41
CA LEU A 12 -0.04 13.28 3.52
C LEU A 12 0.94 12.41 4.30
N ASP A 13 1.44 12.88 5.44
CA ASP A 13 2.39 12.14 6.27
C ASP A 13 1.78 10.83 6.79
N ILE A 14 0.51 10.88 7.24
CA ILE A 14 -0.22 9.68 7.66
C ILE A 14 -0.42 8.72 6.48
N GLY A 15 -0.88 9.21 5.33
CA GLY A 15 -1.14 8.35 4.15
C GLY A 15 0.11 7.75 3.51
N VAL A 16 1.27 8.40 3.63
CA VAL A 16 2.54 7.93 3.08
C VAL A 16 3.29 7.01 4.06
N SER A 17 3.04 7.14 5.38
CA SER A 17 3.73 6.36 6.41
C SER A 17 3.53 4.84 6.26
N GLY A 18 2.31 4.37 5.97
CA GLY A 18 1.99 2.95 5.82
C GLY A 18 2.82 2.26 4.72
N PRO A 19 2.75 2.74 3.47
CA PRO A 19 3.56 2.20 2.39
C PRO A 19 5.08 2.32 2.61
N LEU A 20 5.55 3.41 3.22
CA LEU A 20 6.97 3.57 3.55
C LEU A 20 7.46 2.51 4.53
N VAL A 21 6.72 2.25 5.60
CA VAL A 21 7.05 1.20 6.58
C VAL A 21 6.98 -0.18 5.91
N GLY A 22 5.96 -0.41 5.07
CA GLY A 22 5.83 -1.63 4.28
C GLY A 22 7.07 -1.90 3.42
N PHE A 23 7.56 -0.90 2.69
CA PHE A 23 8.81 -1.02 1.92
C PHE A 23 10.05 -1.18 2.79
N ALA A 24 10.15 -0.44 3.90
CA ALA A 24 11.29 -0.51 4.80
C ALA A 24 11.49 -1.93 5.39
N ILE A 25 10.41 -2.71 5.50
CA ILE A 25 10.46 -4.12 5.95
C ILE A 25 10.60 -5.06 4.75
N ALA A 26 9.77 -4.90 3.72
CA ALA A 26 9.69 -5.85 2.61
C ALA A 26 10.97 -5.87 1.77
N ILE A 27 11.67 -4.75 1.62
CA ILE A 27 12.93 -4.69 0.86
C ILE A 27 14.04 -5.51 1.55
N PRO A 28 14.42 -5.27 2.83
CA PRO A 28 15.40 -6.11 3.51
C PRO A 28 15.02 -7.59 3.55
N VAL A 29 13.74 -7.92 3.78
CA VAL A 29 13.25 -9.30 3.80
C VAL A 29 13.44 -9.97 2.44
N THR A 30 13.09 -9.26 1.35
CA THR A 30 13.28 -9.77 -0.02
C THR A 30 14.76 -9.96 -0.32
N LEU A 31 15.62 -8.99 0.00
CA LEU A 31 17.06 -9.07 -0.22
C LEU A 31 17.70 -10.22 0.57
N ALA A 32 17.33 -10.39 1.84
CA ALA A 32 17.78 -11.52 2.66
C ALA A 32 17.33 -12.84 2.05
N GLY A 33 16.07 -12.94 1.62
CA GLY A 33 15.56 -14.13 0.95
C GLY A 33 16.27 -14.44 -0.35
N LEU A 34 16.58 -13.44 -1.17
CA LEU A 34 17.29 -13.61 -2.44
C LEU A 34 18.75 -14.02 -2.20
N ALA A 35 19.43 -13.41 -1.23
CA ALA A 35 20.78 -13.81 -0.83
C ALA A 35 20.84 -15.27 -0.36
N LEU A 36 19.84 -15.71 0.41
CA LEU A 36 19.68 -17.10 0.84
C LEU A 36 19.31 -18.04 -0.31
N SER A 37 18.65 -17.52 -1.36
CA SER A 37 18.33 -18.28 -2.58
C SER A 37 19.58 -18.55 -3.43
N THR A 38 20.53 -17.61 -3.48
CA THR A 38 21.77 -17.74 -4.27
C THR A 38 22.85 -18.63 -3.65
N GLY A 39 22.65 -19.08 -2.40
CA GLY A 39 23.58 -19.94 -1.66
C GLY A 39 23.18 -21.41 -1.61
N ALA A 40 22.07 -21.81 -2.22
CA ALA A 40 21.73 -23.22 -2.38
C ALA A 40 22.51 -23.74 -3.60
N PRO A 41 23.64 -24.46 -3.43
CA PRO A 41 24.20 -25.20 -4.56
C PRO A 41 23.07 -26.06 -5.10
N GLY A 42 22.83 -25.98 -6.42
CA GLY A 42 21.70 -26.66 -7.07
C GLY A 42 21.53 -28.02 -6.42
N VAL A 43 20.39 -28.21 -5.74
CA VAL A 43 20.17 -29.23 -4.72
C VAL A 43 20.75 -30.55 -5.24
N SER A 44 21.98 -30.83 -4.82
CA SER A 44 22.58 -32.14 -5.02
C SER A 44 21.78 -33.00 -4.07
N ALA A 45 20.94 -33.86 -4.64
CA ALA A 45 19.86 -34.61 -3.99
C ALA A 45 20.26 -35.49 -2.78
N GLY A 46 21.48 -35.35 -2.25
CA GLY A 46 21.99 -36.09 -1.10
C GLY A 46 22.49 -35.26 0.09
N VAL A 47 22.68 -33.94 0.00
CA VAL A 47 23.27 -33.15 1.12
C VAL A 47 22.65 -31.76 1.30
N ALA A 48 21.36 -31.61 1.02
CA ALA A 48 20.59 -30.49 1.57
C ALA A 48 20.16 -30.90 2.98
N GLY A 49 20.82 -30.36 3.99
CA GLY A 49 20.36 -30.48 5.37
C GLY A 49 18.88 -30.15 5.43
N GLU A 50 18.07 -31.16 5.76
CA GLU A 50 16.63 -31.04 6.01
C GLU A 50 15.96 -30.03 5.08
N ALA A 51 15.85 -30.33 3.79
CA ALA A 51 14.94 -29.63 2.89
C ALA A 51 13.65 -29.38 3.66
N ILE A 52 13.30 -28.09 3.85
CA ILE A 52 12.21 -27.65 4.73
C ILE A 52 11.00 -28.51 4.41
N ARG A 53 10.73 -29.51 5.25
CA ARG A 53 9.59 -30.38 5.04
C ARG A 53 8.37 -29.48 5.19
N PRO A 54 7.51 -29.39 4.17
CA PRO A 54 6.31 -28.59 4.28
C PRO A 54 5.53 -29.05 5.52
N SER A 55 5.10 -28.09 6.34
CA SER A 55 4.27 -28.42 7.51
C SER A 55 3.00 -29.12 7.04
N ILE A 56 2.40 -29.94 7.92
CA ILE A 56 1.13 -30.62 7.61
C ILE A 56 0.06 -29.62 7.15
N LEU A 57 0.03 -28.45 7.80
CA LEU A 57 -0.84 -27.34 7.44
C LEU A 57 -0.58 -26.87 6.00
N PHE A 58 0.70 -26.64 5.64
CA PHE A 58 1.08 -26.23 4.28
C PHE A 58 0.66 -27.29 3.25
N SER A 59 0.91 -28.57 3.53
CA SER A 59 0.51 -29.66 2.63
C SER A 59 -1.01 -29.72 2.43
N PHE A 60 -1.80 -29.54 3.49
CA PHE A 60 -3.26 -29.47 3.39
C PHE A 60 -3.74 -28.26 2.56
N LEU A 61 -3.19 -27.07 2.82
CA LEU A 61 -3.53 -25.86 2.07
C LEU A 61 -3.13 -25.96 0.58
N SER A 62 -2.02 -26.64 0.28
CA SER A 62 -1.55 -26.84 -1.09
C SER A 62 -2.50 -27.67 -1.96
N LEU A 63 -3.41 -28.45 -1.35
CA LEU A 63 -4.49 -29.16 -2.06
C LEU A 63 -5.49 -28.19 -2.71
N PHE A 64 -5.67 -27.01 -2.12
CA PHE A 64 -6.63 -25.99 -2.57
C PHE A 64 -5.94 -24.86 -3.33
N PHE A 65 -4.65 -24.62 -3.07
CA PHE A 65 -3.85 -23.56 -3.66
C PHE A 65 -2.52 -24.13 -4.19
N PRO A 66 -2.48 -24.66 -5.42
CA PRO A 66 -1.24 -25.11 -6.04
C PRO A 66 -0.35 -23.90 -6.29
N LEU A 67 0.56 -23.62 -5.35
CA LEU A 67 1.55 -22.57 -5.51
C LEU A 67 2.63 -23.05 -6.48
N PRO A 68 3.10 -22.18 -7.40
CA PRO A 68 4.25 -22.49 -8.22
C PRO A 68 5.42 -22.83 -7.30
N GLN A 69 5.92 -24.07 -7.39
CA GLN A 69 7.19 -24.39 -6.76
C GLN A 69 8.25 -23.70 -7.59
N THR A 70 8.54 -22.43 -7.27
CA THR A 70 9.70 -21.72 -7.76
C THR A 70 10.92 -22.43 -7.16
N LEU A 71 11.26 -23.56 -7.78
CA LEU A 71 12.38 -24.42 -7.46
C LEU A 71 13.63 -23.53 -7.43
N GLY A 72 14.06 -23.16 -6.22
CA GLY A 72 15.24 -22.31 -5.99
C GLY A 72 14.99 -20.99 -5.24
N MET A 73 13.75 -20.58 -4.96
CA MET A 73 13.48 -19.38 -4.16
C MET A 73 13.29 -19.72 -2.68
N HIS A 74 14.05 -19.06 -1.80
CA HIS A 74 13.89 -19.19 -0.35
C HIS A 74 12.51 -18.64 0.08
N PRO A 75 11.79 -19.29 1.04
CA PRO A 75 10.48 -18.82 1.50
C PRO A 75 10.45 -17.35 1.95
N LEU A 76 11.57 -16.86 2.49
CA LEU A 76 11.75 -15.46 2.88
C LEU A 76 11.69 -14.49 1.68
N ALA A 77 12.21 -14.88 0.50
CA ALA A 77 12.12 -14.06 -0.72
C ALA A 77 10.68 -14.00 -1.21
N PHE A 78 9.96 -15.12 -1.15
CA PHE A 78 8.53 -15.15 -1.48
C PHE A 78 7.71 -14.25 -0.55
N ALA A 79 7.95 -14.33 0.77
CA ALA A 79 7.30 -13.46 1.76
C ALA A 79 7.59 -11.97 1.49
N GLY A 80 8.84 -11.64 1.16
CA GLY A 80 9.22 -10.29 0.75
C GLY A 80 8.50 -9.83 -0.52
N TRP A 81 8.45 -10.66 -1.56
CA TRP A 81 7.72 -10.38 -2.80
C TRP A 81 6.22 -10.14 -2.57
N VAL A 82 5.56 -10.98 -1.76
CA VAL A 82 4.15 -10.78 -1.37
C VAL A 82 3.99 -9.44 -0.63
N GLY A 83 4.90 -9.11 0.29
CA GLY A 83 4.87 -7.84 1.03
C GLY A 83 5.01 -6.62 0.12
N LEU A 84 5.92 -6.67 -0.86
CA LEU A 84 6.07 -5.63 -1.89
C LEU A 84 4.81 -5.52 -2.76
N PHE A 85 4.22 -6.64 -3.15
CA PHE A 85 3.00 -6.68 -3.95
C PHE A 85 1.81 -6.04 -3.23
N VAL A 86 1.58 -6.40 -1.96
CA VAL A 86 0.51 -5.81 -1.13
C VAL A 86 0.73 -4.32 -0.93
N THR A 87 1.98 -3.91 -0.69
CA THR A 87 2.34 -2.49 -0.55
C THR A 87 2.07 -1.71 -1.85
N ALA A 88 2.38 -2.29 -3.01
CA ALA A 88 2.12 -1.70 -4.32
C ALA A 88 0.61 -1.54 -4.58
N ILE A 89 -0.21 -2.53 -4.20
CA ILE A 89 -1.68 -2.40 -4.26
C ILE A 89 -2.14 -1.26 -3.36
N ASN A 90 -1.64 -1.17 -2.13
CA ASN A 90 -2.02 -0.10 -1.19
C ASN A 90 -1.67 1.31 -1.69
N LEU A 91 -0.73 1.43 -2.64
CA LEU A 91 -0.37 2.71 -3.26
C LEU A 91 -1.19 3.08 -4.51
N LEU A 92 -2.08 2.21 -4.99
CA LEU A 92 -2.93 2.54 -6.13
C LEU A 92 -3.91 3.67 -5.79
N PRO A 93 -4.15 4.63 -6.71
CA PRO A 93 -5.07 5.75 -6.48
C PRO A 93 -6.53 5.31 -6.66
N ALA A 94 -6.96 4.28 -5.91
CA ALA A 94 -8.29 3.68 -6.03
C ALA A 94 -8.94 3.43 -4.66
N GLY A 95 -10.23 3.76 -4.54
CA GLY A 95 -11.04 3.41 -3.37
C GLY A 95 -10.53 3.97 -2.03
N GLN A 96 -10.49 3.09 -1.03
CA GLN A 96 -10.04 3.35 0.35
C GLN A 96 -8.56 2.99 0.60
N LEU A 97 -7.79 2.73 -0.46
CA LEU A 97 -6.36 2.42 -0.34
C LEU A 97 -5.59 3.67 0.09
N ASP A 98 -4.45 3.48 0.77
CA ASP A 98 -3.58 4.58 1.23
C ASP A 98 -3.21 5.53 0.07
N GLY A 99 -2.93 4.97 -1.11
CA GLY A 99 -2.65 5.69 -2.35
C GLY A 99 -3.81 6.55 -2.86
N GLY A 100 -5.06 6.17 -2.59
CA GLY A 100 -6.25 6.97 -2.89
C GLY A 100 -6.34 8.24 -2.04
N HIS A 101 -5.98 8.13 -0.76
CA HIS A 101 -5.91 9.28 0.16
C HIS A 101 -4.77 10.23 -0.21
N VAL A 102 -3.59 9.68 -0.50
CA VAL A 102 -2.40 10.43 -0.95
C VAL A 102 -2.68 11.14 -2.28
N ALA A 103 -3.23 10.43 -3.28
CA ALA A 103 -3.55 11.00 -4.58
C ALA A 103 -4.61 12.12 -4.47
N ARG A 104 -5.63 11.97 -3.61
CA ARG A 104 -6.63 13.03 -3.38
C ARG A 104 -6.04 14.26 -2.69
N ALA A 105 -5.12 14.07 -1.75
CA ALA A 105 -4.42 15.19 -1.10
C ALA A 105 -3.53 15.97 -2.08
N LEU A 106 -2.88 15.27 -3.03
CA LEU A 106 -2.05 15.88 -4.07
C LEU A 106 -2.86 16.52 -5.21
N LEU A 107 -3.94 15.88 -5.68
CA LEU A 107 -4.78 16.34 -6.80
C LEU A 107 -5.89 17.31 -6.38
N GLY A 108 -6.18 17.43 -5.08
CA GLY A 108 -7.30 18.18 -4.50
C GLY A 108 -7.22 19.71 -4.55
N ASN A 109 -6.64 20.30 -5.60
CA ASN A 109 -6.58 21.76 -5.81
C ASN A 109 -7.25 22.25 -7.10
N ARG A 110 -8.16 21.47 -7.70
CA ARG A 110 -9.00 21.94 -8.82
C ARG A 110 -10.47 21.59 -8.67
N GLN A 111 -11.05 21.85 -7.50
CA GLN A 111 -12.49 22.11 -7.45
C GLN A 111 -12.68 23.63 -7.62
N PRO A 112 -12.99 24.14 -8.84
CA PRO A 112 -13.57 25.47 -8.94
C PRO A 112 -14.80 25.51 -8.02
N PRO A 113 -15.07 26.63 -7.33
CA PRO A 113 -16.19 26.71 -6.41
C PRO A 113 -17.43 26.24 -7.16
N SER A 114 -18.04 25.16 -6.68
CA SER A 114 -19.27 24.64 -7.25
C SER A 114 -20.22 25.81 -7.41
N GLY A 115 -20.63 26.07 -8.66
CA GLY A 115 -21.31 27.30 -9.06
C GLY A 115 -22.50 27.64 -8.17
N LEU A 116 -23.10 26.63 -7.50
CA LEU A 116 -24.16 26.80 -6.52
C LEU A 116 -23.77 27.71 -5.34
N ASN A 117 -22.58 27.56 -4.74
CA ASN A 117 -22.16 28.41 -3.61
C ASN A 117 -21.80 29.84 -4.06
N ALA A 118 -21.28 29.99 -5.29
CA ALA A 118 -21.03 31.30 -5.89
C ALA A 118 -22.35 32.01 -6.29
N LEU A 119 -23.33 31.26 -6.78
CA LEU A 119 -24.66 31.76 -7.17
C LEU A 119 -25.53 32.11 -5.95
N LEU A 120 -25.43 31.33 -4.86
CA LEU A 120 -26.12 31.63 -3.61
C LEU A 120 -25.56 32.90 -2.96
N ARG A 121 -24.24 33.12 -3.00
CA ARG A 121 -23.62 34.35 -2.49
C ARG A 121 -23.98 35.59 -3.31
N SER A 122 -24.24 35.47 -4.62
CA SER A 122 -24.66 36.60 -5.44
C SER A 122 -26.12 37.00 -5.19
N LYS A 123 -27.01 36.03 -4.87
CA LYS A 123 -28.42 36.31 -4.53
C LYS A 123 -28.57 37.03 -3.18
N PHE A 124 -27.78 36.68 -2.16
CA PHE A 124 -27.84 37.36 -0.86
C PHE A 124 -27.18 38.75 -0.84
N ARG A 125 -26.35 39.08 -1.83
CA ARG A 125 -25.74 40.42 -1.95
C ARG A 125 -26.70 41.48 -2.53
N ARG A 126 -27.77 41.06 -3.22
CA ARG A 126 -28.77 41.98 -3.81
C ARG A 126 -29.88 42.42 -2.85
N VAL A 127 -29.99 41.82 -1.66
CA VAL A 127 -31.07 42.15 -0.70
C VAL A 127 -30.64 43.22 0.32
N ARG A 128 -29.39 43.70 0.26
CA ARG A 128 -28.84 44.68 1.23
C ARG A 128 -28.52 46.06 0.63
N THR A 129 -29.05 46.37 -0.55
CA THR A 129 -28.87 47.66 -1.22
C THR A 129 -30.20 48.21 -1.75
N GLU A 130 -31.17 48.40 -0.86
CA GLU A 130 -32.29 49.32 -1.09
C GLU A 130 -32.18 50.34 0.06
N PRO A 131 -31.75 51.59 -0.21
CA PRO A 131 -31.93 52.66 0.74
C PRO A 131 -33.41 53.07 0.78
N ASN A 132 -33.86 53.49 1.97
CA ASN A 132 -35.20 54.00 2.31
C ASN A 132 -35.91 54.80 1.22
#